data_AF-A0A929JSF8-F1
#
_entry.id   AF-A0A929JSF8-F1
#
_cell.length_a   1.000
_cell.length_b   1.000
_cell.length_c   1.000
_cell.angle_alpha   90.00
_cell.angle_beta   90.00
_cell.angle_gamma   90.00
#
_symmetry.space_group_name_H-M   'P 1'
#
loop_
_entity.id
_entity.type
_entity.pdbx_description
1 polymer ?
#
loop_
_entity_poly.entity_id
_entity_poly.type
_entity_poly.pdbx_seq_one_letter_code
_entity_poly.pdbx_strand_id
1 'polypeptide(L)'
;MDKEDIRTLAADPNLIKGIYNYCDRWCERCPFTSRCLNFTISNQQFADPETQDVSNEAFWQKLSETFQMTLDMVKEMAEREGIDLDSLDIEEDAEQDRLKEESTENDRCCRAAKVYAEMVEDWFDSARDLFGQEEDESNIEAQLEIPDVSPLENDTSFEEATHVIRWYQHQIYVKL
;
A
#
# COMPACT_ATOMS: atom_id res chain seq x y z
N MET A 1 4.60 19.41 -7.34
CA MET A 1 3.84 19.62 -6.09
C MET A 1 4.85 19.78 -4.98
N ASP A 2 4.72 20.82 -4.17
CA ASP A 2 5.58 21.09 -3.02
C ASP A 2 4.89 20.79 -1.68
N LYS A 3 5.56 21.11 -0.56
CA LYS A 3 5.04 20.86 0.79
C LYS A 3 3.79 21.68 1.11
N GLU A 4 3.68 22.91 0.61
CA GLU A 4 2.56 23.79 0.87
C GLU A 4 1.31 23.35 0.09
N ASP A 5 1.51 22.84 -1.13
CA ASP A 5 0.45 22.17 -1.88
C ASP A 5 -0.13 20.98 -1.09
N ILE A 6 0.72 20.12 -0.52
CA ILE A 6 0.28 18.98 0.30
C ILE A 6 -0.47 19.44 1.55
N ARG A 7 0.04 20.46 2.26
CA ARG A 7 -0.64 21.03 3.43
C ARG A 7 -2.02 21.58 3.09
N THR A 8 -2.12 22.25 1.94
CA THR A 8 -3.38 22.79 1.43
C THR A 8 -4.37 21.68 1.11
N LEU A 9 -3.94 20.64 0.40
CA LEU A 9 -4.77 19.47 0.10
C LEU A 9 -5.20 18.75 1.39
N ALA A 10 -4.30 18.55 2.34
CA ALA A 10 -4.61 17.90 3.62
C ALA A 10 -5.63 18.65 4.48
N ALA A 11 -5.82 19.95 4.24
CA ALA A 11 -6.81 20.78 4.90
C ALA A 11 -8.19 20.79 4.20
N ASP A 12 -8.33 20.16 3.03
CA ASP A 12 -9.59 20.11 2.28
C ASP A 12 -10.68 19.34 3.06
N PRO A 13 -11.80 20.00 3.44
CA PRO A 13 -12.87 19.36 4.20
C PRO A 13 -13.63 18.27 3.43
N ASN A 14 -13.47 18.18 2.10
CA ASN A 14 -14.10 17.13 1.29
C ASN A 14 -13.37 15.78 1.42
N LEU A 15 -12.07 15.82 1.76
CA LEU A 15 -11.27 14.62 1.96
C LEU A 15 -11.54 14.00 3.34
N ILE A 16 -11.42 12.67 3.41
CA ILE A 16 -11.57 11.95 4.67
C ILE A 16 -10.24 11.96 5.42
N LYS A 17 -10.19 12.65 6.57
CA LYS A 17 -9.00 12.69 7.42
C LYS A 17 -8.63 11.29 7.90
N GLY A 18 -7.37 10.90 7.73
CA GLY A 18 -6.87 9.59 8.17
C GLY A 18 -7.36 8.41 7.31
N ILE A 19 -7.92 8.66 6.12
CA ILE A 19 -8.37 7.58 5.21
C ILE A 19 -7.26 6.55 4.91
N TYR A 20 -6.01 6.99 4.87
CA TYR A 20 -4.85 6.15 4.66
C TYR A 20 -4.62 5.10 5.76
N ASN A 21 -5.19 5.28 6.95
CA ASN A 21 -5.13 4.27 8.02
C ASN A 21 -5.97 3.02 7.72
N TYR A 22 -6.85 3.09 6.72
CA TYR A 22 -7.72 2.00 6.28
C TYR A 22 -7.52 1.68 4.79
N CYS A 23 -6.39 2.10 4.23
CA CYS A 23 -6.11 1.97 2.81
C CYS A 23 -5.45 0.62 2.52
N ASP A 24 -6.06 -0.11 1.59
CA ASP A 24 -5.58 -1.42 1.15
C ASP A 24 -4.79 -1.30 -0.16
N ARG A 25 -4.53 -0.07 -0.60
CA ARG A 25 -3.92 0.30 -1.88
C ARG A 25 -4.65 -0.19 -3.14
N TRP A 26 -5.83 -0.79 -3.02
CA TRP A 26 -6.69 -1.18 -4.15
C TRP A 26 -7.51 -0.01 -4.70
N CYS A 27 -6.85 0.93 -5.38
CA CYS A 27 -7.46 2.19 -5.77
C CYS A 27 -8.53 2.01 -6.86
N GLU A 28 -8.35 1.04 -7.74
CA GLU A 28 -9.19 0.68 -8.89
C GLU A 28 -10.59 0.24 -8.44
N ARG A 29 -10.71 -0.33 -7.23
CA ARG A 29 -11.97 -0.75 -6.63
C ARG A 29 -12.41 0.13 -5.45
N CYS A 30 -11.65 1.16 -5.09
CA CYS A 30 -11.91 1.96 -3.89
C CYS A 30 -13.05 2.98 -4.13
N PRO A 31 -14.17 2.92 -3.38
CA PRO A 31 -15.28 3.86 -3.56
C PRO A 31 -14.96 5.27 -3.03
N PHE A 32 -13.83 5.44 -2.35
CA PHE A 32 -13.43 6.67 -1.70
C PHE A 32 -12.33 7.44 -2.45
N THR A 33 -11.94 7.03 -3.67
CA THR A 33 -10.89 7.71 -4.46
C THR A 33 -11.12 9.22 -4.58
N SER A 34 -12.36 9.64 -4.81
CA SER A 34 -12.77 11.05 -4.87
C SER A 34 -12.59 11.85 -3.57
N ARG A 35 -12.37 11.17 -2.43
CA ARG A 35 -12.20 11.74 -1.10
C ARG A 35 -10.89 11.29 -0.43
N CYS A 36 -9.97 10.72 -1.21
CA CYS A 36 -8.74 10.11 -0.71
C CYS A 36 -7.54 11.01 -1.02
N LEU A 37 -6.92 11.57 0.03
CA LEU A 37 -5.72 12.38 -0.12
C LEU A 37 -4.58 11.62 -0.83
N ASN A 38 -4.36 10.34 -0.47
CA ASN A 38 -3.32 9.52 -1.12
C ASN A 38 -3.58 9.36 -2.62
N PHE A 39 -4.83 9.15 -3.01
CA PHE A 39 -5.19 9.01 -4.43
C PHE A 39 -5.00 10.33 -5.17
N THR A 40 -5.47 11.44 -4.59
CA THR A 40 -5.28 12.78 -5.17
C THR A 40 -3.80 13.11 -5.36
N ILE A 41 -2.97 12.87 -4.35
CA ILE A 41 -1.53 13.12 -4.42
C ILE A 41 -0.88 12.21 -5.48
N SER A 42 -1.16 10.91 -5.47
CA SER A 42 -0.58 9.96 -6.43
C SER A 42 -0.94 10.32 -7.87
N ASN A 43 -2.21 10.60 -8.14
CA ASN A 43 -2.69 10.99 -9.47
C ASN A 43 -2.11 12.33 -9.95
N GLN A 44 -1.70 13.23 -9.04
CA GLN A 44 -1.05 14.50 -9.40
C GLN A 44 0.48 14.38 -9.52
N GLN A 45 1.12 13.54 -8.69
CA GLN A 45 2.57 13.33 -8.66
C GLN A 45 3.04 12.48 -9.84
N PHE A 46 2.24 11.49 -10.24
CA PHE A 46 2.59 10.49 -11.24
C PHE A 46 1.62 10.55 -12.44
N ALA A 47 1.17 11.75 -12.82
CA ALA A 47 0.25 11.93 -13.95
C ALA A 47 0.92 11.63 -15.31
N ASP A 48 2.25 11.69 -15.37
CA ASP A 48 3.03 11.41 -16.58
C ASP A 48 3.34 9.91 -16.66
N PRO A 49 3.00 9.23 -17.77
CA PRO A 49 3.34 7.82 -17.98
C PRO A 49 4.83 7.50 -17.77
N GLU A 50 5.74 8.42 -18.08
CA GLU A 50 7.18 8.21 -17.85
C GLU A 50 7.53 8.13 -16.35
N THR A 51 6.76 8.81 -15.51
CA THR A 51 6.92 8.76 -14.05
C THR A 51 6.24 7.55 -13.43
N GLN A 52 5.48 6.77 -14.19
CA GLN A 52 4.83 5.54 -13.75
C GLN A 52 5.62 4.26 -14.13
N ASP A 53 6.59 4.39 -15.04
CA ASP A 53 7.42 3.27 -15.51
C ASP A 53 8.65 3.08 -14.61
N VAL A 54 8.66 1.99 -13.83
CA VAL A 54 9.77 1.62 -12.93
C VAL A 54 11.10 1.42 -13.66
N SER A 55 11.08 1.11 -14.96
CA SER A 55 12.29 0.99 -15.78
C SER A 55 12.85 2.34 -16.24
N ASN A 56 12.09 3.43 -16.04
CA ASN A 56 12.45 4.78 -16.44
C ASN A 56 13.17 5.53 -15.31
N GLU A 57 14.20 6.29 -15.66
CA GLU A 57 14.92 7.17 -14.73
C GLU A 57 14.00 8.25 -14.12
N ALA A 58 13.03 8.75 -14.90
CA ALA A 58 12.08 9.76 -14.46
C ALA A 58 11.24 9.30 -13.26
N PHE A 59 10.83 8.03 -13.22
CA PHE A 59 10.17 7.42 -12.06
C PHE A 59 11.05 7.51 -10.81
N TRP A 60 12.32 7.09 -10.89
CA TRP A 60 13.22 7.06 -9.75
C TRP A 60 13.58 8.45 -9.25
N GLN A 61 13.74 9.40 -10.16
CA GLN A 61 13.91 10.80 -9.80
C GLN A 61 12.69 11.32 -9.04
N LYS A 62 11.49 11.06 -9.55
CA LYS A 62 10.23 11.51 -8.94
C LYS A 62 10.00 10.89 -7.56
N LEU A 63 10.31 9.61 -7.41
CA LEU A 63 10.25 8.89 -6.16
C LEU A 63 11.22 9.48 -5.13
N SER A 64 12.46 9.75 -5.53
CA SER A 64 13.49 10.38 -4.70
C SER A 64 13.06 11.77 -4.20
N GLU A 65 12.53 12.61 -5.10
CA GLU A 65 11.98 13.93 -4.76
C GLU A 65 10.85 13.83 -3.73
N THR A 66 9.96 12.84 -3.89
CA THR A 66 8.84 12.61 -2.97
C THR A 66 9.32 12.17 -1.58
N PHE A 67 10.31 11.28 -1.51
CA PHE A 67 10.92 10.86 -0.25
C PHE A 67 11.64 12.02 0.46
N GLN A 68 12.41 12.81 -0.29
CA GLN A 68 13.11 13.97 0.29
C GLN A 68 12.13 14.98 0.87
N MET A 69 11.06 15.30 0.14
CA MET A 69 10.00 16.19 0.61
C MET A 69 9.32 15.65 1.87
N THR A 70 9.01 14.34 1.90
CA THR A 70 8.39 13.68 3.05
C THR A 70 9.30 13.72 4.27
N LEU A 71 10.59 13.42 4.09
CA LEU A 71 11.59 13.46 5.15
C LEU A 71 11.69 14.86 5.75
N ASP A 72 11.73 15.89 4.92
CA ASP A 72 11.78 17.26 5.43
C ASP A 72 10.51 17.62 6.23
N MET A 73 9.32 17.22 5.77
CA MET A 73 8.08 17.45 6.50
C MET A 73 8.07 16.74 7.87
N VAL A 74 8.63 15.53 7.94
CA VAL A 74 8.81 14.79 9.19
C VAL A 74 9.78 15.51 10.13
N LYS A 75 10.92 16.00 9.63
CA LYS A 75 11.88 16.78 10.42
C LYS A 75 11.26 18.06 10.97
N GLU A 76 10.56 18.82 10.13
CA GLU A 76 9.83 20.02 10.55
C GLU A 76 8.75 19.70 11.60
N MET A 77 8.17 18.50 11.58
CA MET A 77 7.22 18.04 12.60
C MET A 77 7.88 17.64 13.89
N ALA A 78 8.97 16.87 13.83
CA ALA A 78 9.75 16.47 14.99
C ALA A 78 10.25 17.69 15.76
N GLU A 79 10.84 18.68 15.07
CA GLU A 79 11.30 19.94 15.68
C GLU A 79 10.16 20.69 16.39
N ARG A 80 8.98 20.76 15.79
CA ARG A 80 7.81 21.45 16.36
C ARG A 80 7.29 20.77 17.62
N GLU A 81 7.28 19.44 17.63
CA GLU A 81 6.82 18.62 18.75
C GLU A 81 7.93 18.39 19.81
N GLY A 82 9.14 18.89 19.56
CA GLY A 82 10.29 18.69 20.46
C GLY A 82 10.82 17.26 20.50
N ILE A 83 10.62 16.51 19.41
CA ILE A 83 11.10 15.13 19.24
C ILE A 83 12.52 15.17 18.65
N ASP A 84 13.47 14.53 19.33
CA ASP A 84 14.85 14.38 18.85
C ASP A 84 14.99 13.09 18.03
N LEU A 85 15.14 13.22 16.71
CA LEU A 85 15.28 12.08 15.79
C LEU A 85 16.64 11.37 15.91
N ASP A 86 17.65 12.00 16.50
CA ASP A 86 18.99 11.42 16.66
C ASP A 86 19.15 10.70 18.02
N SER A 87 18.11 10.72 18.85
CA SER A 87 18.11 10.11 20.19
C SER A 87 17.75 8.61 20.23
N LEU A 88 17.60 7.98 19.07
CA LEU A 88 17.16 6.58 18.94
C LEU A 88 18.23 5.61 19.46
N ASP A 89 17.82 4.66 20.31
CA ASP A 89 18.65 3.54 20.74
C ASP A 89 18.39 2.35 19.81
N ILE A 90 19.27 2.20 18.81
CA ILE A 90 19.14 1.18 17.77
C ILE A 90 19.11 -0.24 18.36
N GLU A 91 19.85 -0.48 19.45
CA GLU A 91 19.91 -1.82 20.06
C GLU A 91 18.61 -2.13 20.83
N GLU A 92 18.10 -1.16 21.60
CA GLU A 92 16.82 -1.30 22.30
C GLU A 92 15.66 -1.44 21.32
N ASP A 93 15.60 -0.59 20.28
CA ASP A 93 14.55 -0.62 19.25
C ASP A 93 14.56 -1.94 18.48
N ALA A 94 15.74 -2.45 18.09
CA ALA A 94 15.85 -3.75 17.44
C ALA A 94 15.35 -4.89 18.32
N GLU A 95 15.62 -4.86 19.64
CA GLU A 95 15.10 -5.87 20.56
C GLU A 95 13.58 -5.75 20.74
N GLN A 96 13.04 -4.53 20.83
CA GLN A 96 11.59 -4.32 20.86
C GLN A 96 10.91 -4.87 19.61
N ASP A 97 11.49 -4.67 18.43
CA ASP A 97 10.94 -5.19 17.20
C ASP A 97 10.98 -6.72 17.15
N ARG A 98 12.07 -7.34 17.60
CA ARG A 98 12.14 -8.81 17.76
C ARG A 98 11.07 -9.36 18.69
N LEU A 99 10.82 -8.69 19.82
CA LEU A 99 9.78 -9.11 20.78
C LEU A 99 8.36 -8.96 20.20
N LYS A 100 8.11 -7.90 19.43
CA LYS A 100 6.84 -7.73 18.71
C LYS A 100 6.65 -8.84 17.68
N GLU A 101 7.68 -9.13 16.88
CA GLU A 101 7.65 -10.22 15.90
C GLU A 101 7.32 -11.56 16.57
N GLU A 102 8.02 -11.91 17.64
CA GLU A 102 7.77 -13.15 18.39
C GLU A 102 6.34 -13.21 18.95
N SER A 103 5.83 -12.08 19.47
CA SER A 103 4.44 -12.00 19.94
C SER A 103 3.44 -12.22 18.80
N THR A 104 3.66 -11.58 17.65
CA THR A 104 2.82 -11.71 16.46
C THR A 104 2.83 -13.13 15.92
N GLU A 105 3.99 -13.80 15.88
CA GLU A 105 4.09 -15.19 15.43
C GLU A 105 3.36 -16.17 16.35
N ASN A 106 3.30 -15.87 17.64
CA ASN A 106 2.62 -16.70 18.62
C ASN A 106 1.11 -16.39 18.75
N ASP A 107 0.65 -15.25 18.24
CA ASP A 107 -0.76 -14.88 18.28
C ASP A 107 -1.62 -15.88 17.48
N ARG A 108 -2.82 -16.15 18.00
CA ARG A 108 -3.72 -17.14 17.39
C ARG A 108 -4.32 -16.64 16.08
N CYS A 109 -4.70 -15.37 16.01
CA CYS A 109 -5.27 -14.76 14.81
C CYS A 109 -4.21 -14.65 13.73
N CYS A 110 -3.00 -14.21 14.08
CA CYS A 110 -1.89 -14.10 13.13
C CYS A 110 -1.51 -15.46 12.51
N ARG A 111 -1.43 -16.52 13.31
CA ARG A 111 -1.20 -17.89 12.79
C ARG A 111 -2.35 -18.38 11.91
N ALA A 112 -3.59 -18.12 12.31
CA ALA A 112 -4.75 -18.50 11.50
C ALA A 112 -4.77 -17.74 10.16
N ALA A 113 -4.39 -16.47 10.14
CA ALA A 113 -4.28 -15.67 8.93
C ALA A 113 -3.17 -16.18 8.00
N LYS A 114 -1.99 -16.55 8.54
CA LYS A 114 -0.92 -17.20 7.76
C LYS A 114 -1.38 -18.51 7.12
N VAL A 115 -1.99 -19.40 7.91
CA VAL A 115 -2.53 -20.68 7.40
C VAL A 115 -3.61 -20.44 6.35
N TYR A 116 -4.46 -19.43 6.53
CA TYR A 116 -5.46 -19.06 5.52
C TYR A 116 -4.79 -18.63 4.21
N ALA A 117 -3.77 -17.75 4.26
CA ALA A 117 -3.05 -17.31 3.07
C ALA A 117 -2.44 -18.50 2.30
N GLU A 118 -1.77 -19.41 3.00
CA GLU A 118 -1.20 -20.64 2.42
C GLU A 118 -2.28 -21.57 1.84
N MET A 119 -3.37 -21.78 2.57
CA MET A 119 -4.48 -22.63 2.12
C MET A 119 -5.14 -22.10 0.84
N VAL A 120 -5.25 -20.77 0.71
CA VAL A 120 -5.79 -20.16 -0.49
C VAL A 120 -4.83 -20.35 -1.66
N GLU A 121 -3.52 -20.18 -1.45
CA GLU A 121 -2.49 -20.43 -2.47
C GLU A 121 -2.56 -21.88 -2.99
N ASP A 122 -2.52 -22.86 -2.07
CA ASP A 122 -2.62 -24.29 -2.39
C ASP A 122 -3.91 -24.61 -3.17
N TRP A 123 -5.02 -23.96 -2.82
CA TRP A 123 -6.29 -24.14 -3.50
C TRP A 123 -6.23 -23.64 -4.93
N PHE A 124 -5.75 -22.41 -5.17
CA PHE A 124 -5.61 -21.84 -6.50
C PHE A 124 -4.64 -22.65 -7.37
N ASP A 125 -3.53 -23.12 -6.80
CA ASP A 125 -2.58 -23.98 -7.49
C ASP A 125 -3.22 -25.30 -7.94
N SER A 126 -4.02 -25.93 -7.06
CA SER A 126 -4.74 -27.16 -7.39
C SER A 126 -5.86 -26.95 -8.41
N ALA A 127 -6.40 -25.74 -8.46
CA ALA A 127 -7.53 -25.34 -9.30
C ALA A 127 -7.09 -24.61 -10.58
N ARG A 128 -5.79 -24.57 -10.90
CA ARG A 128 -5.22 -23.84 -12.05
C ARG A 128 -5.94 -24.10 -13.37
N ASP A 129 -6.35 -25.35 -13.61
CA ASP A 129 -7.10 -25.75 -14.81
C ASP A 129 -8.50 -25.10 -14.92
N LEU A 130 -9.09 -24.66 -13.80
CA LEU A 130 -10.38 -23.95 -13.75
C LEU A 130 -10.25 -22.47 -14.14
N PHE A 131 -9.05 -21.88 -14.02
CA PHE A 131 -8.81 -20.45 -14.23
C PHE A 131 -8.15 -20.13 -15.58
N GLY A 132 -7.66 -21.14 -16.32
CA GLY A 132 -6.99 -20.91 -17.61
C GLY A 132 -5.58 -20.31 -17.44
N GLN A 133 -4.83 -20.23 -18.54
CA GLN A 133 -3.40 -19.83 -18.53
C GLN A 133 -3.14 -18.31 -18.43
N GLU A 134 -4.12 -17.46 -18.07
CA GLU A 134 -4.00 -16.00 -18.31
C GLU A 134 -3.93 -15.09 -17.07
N GLU A 135 -3.98 -15.61 -15.83
CA GLU A 135 -3.68 -14.76 -14.67
C GLU A 135 -2.23 -14.96 -14.23
N ASP A 136 -1.35 -14.31 -15.00
CA ASP A 136 0.07 -14.18 -14.74
C ASP A 136 0.26 -13.48 -13.37
N GLU A 137 0.86 -14.18 -12.40
CA GLU A 137 1.20 -13.71 -11.05
C GLU A 137 1.96 -12.36 -11.05
N SER A 138 2.54 -12.00 -12.20
CA SER A 138 3.26 -10.76 -12.48
C SER A 138 2.42 -9.48 -12.24
N ASN A 139 1.09 -9.56 -12.29
CA ASN A 139 0.23 -8.37 -12.19
C ASN A 139 -0.05 -7.93 -10.74
N ILE A 140 0.05 -8.84 -9.76
CA ILE A 140 -0.19 -8.52 -8.34
C ILE A 140 1.05 -7.85 -7.71
N GLU A 141 2.25 -8.29 -8.09
CA GLU A 141 3.51 -7.68 -7.60
C GLU A 141 3.71 -6.25 -8.10
N ALA A 142 3.22 -5.92 -9.31
CA ALA A 142 3.32 -4.57 -9.87
C ALA A 142 2.31 -3.56 -9.29
N GLN A 143 1.17 -4.03 -8.78
CA GLN A 143 0.07 -3.18 -8.29
C GLN A 143 0.28 -2.61 -6.88
N LEU A 144 1.31 -3.07 -6.14
CA LEU A 144 1.63 -2.56 -4.81
C LEU A 144 2.30 -1.18 -4.82
N GLU A 145 2.81 -0.71 -5.97
CA GLU A 145 3.71 0.45 -6.00
C GLU A 145 3.19 1.69 -6.73
N ILE A 146 2.36 1.56 -7.78
CA ILE A 146 1.64 2.71 -8.39
C ILE A 146 0.28 2.23 -8.94
N PRO A 147 -0.84 2.89 -8.61
CA PRO A 147 -2.14 2.52 -9.16
C PRO A 147 -2.20 2.87 -10.65
N ASP A 148 -2.18 1.85 -11.51
CA ASP A 148 -2.62 1.99 -12.90
C ASP A 148 -4.16 2.05 -12.89
N VAL A 149 -4.69 3.23 -13.22
CA VAL A 149 -6.13 3.49 -13.20
C VAL A 149 -6.75 3.01 -14.50
N SER A 150 -6.61 1.73 -14.80
CA SER A 150 -7.49 1.05 -15.76
C SER A 150 -8.61 0.37 -14.97
N PRO A 151 -9.86 0.87 -15.07
CA PRO A 151 -10.99 0.18 -14.46
C PRO A 151 -11.09 -1.24 -15.03
N LEU A 152 -11.12 -2.25 -14.16
CA LEU A 152 -11.52 -3.60 -14.53
C LEU A 152 -12.99 -3.56 -14.98
N GLU A 153 -13.24 -3.22 -16.25
CA GLU A 153 -14.57 -3.30 -16.85
C GLU A 153 -14.82 -4.72 -17.39
N ASN A 154 -15.82 -5.38 -16.79
CA ASN A 154 -16.47 -6.64 -17.21
C ASN A 154 -15.94 -7.97 -16.65
N ASP A 155 -15.53 -8.03 -15.37
CA ASP A 155 -15.38 -9.32 -14.70
C ASP A 155 -16.75 -10.00 -14.50
N THR A 156 -16.80 -11.31 -14.73
CA THR A 156 -17.89 -12.13 -14.25
C THR A 156 -17.91 -12.15 -12.71
N SER A 157 -19.06 -12.48 -12.09
CA SER A 157 -19.13 -12.67 -10.63
C SER A 157 -18.14 -13.71 -10.09
N PHE A 158 -17.61 -14.59 -10.95
CA PHE A 158 -16.61 -15.58 -10.59
C PHE A 158 -15.19 -14.99 -10.57
N GLU A 159 -14.79 -14.29 -11.63
CA GLU A 159 -13.49 -13.59 -11.69
C GLU A 159 -13.38 -12.52 -10.60
N GLU A 160 -14.46 -11.76 -10.35
CA GLU A 160 -14.50 -10.78 -9.27
C GLU A 160 -14.24 -11.43 -7.90
N ALA A 161 -14.88 -12.57 -7.61
CA ALA A 161 -14.66 -13.28 -6.36
C ALA A 161 -13.21 -13.77 -6.23
N THR A 162 -12.63 -14.24 -7.33
CA THR A 162 -11.22 -14.67 -7.39
C THR A 162 -10.27 -13.51 -7.06
N HIS A 163 -10.44 -12.35 -7.70
CA HIS A 163 -9.59 -11.18 -7.43
C HIS A 163 -9.71 -10.71 -5.98
N VAL A 164 -10.92 -10.69 -5.43
CA VAL A 164 -11.13 -10.31 -4.02
C VAL A 164 -10.42 -11.28 -3.08
N ILE A 165 -10.52 -12.58 -3.33
CA ILE A 165 -9.83 -13.58 -2.50
C ILE A 165 -8.31 -13.42 -2.61
N ARG A 166 -7.77 -13.35 -3.83
CA ARG A 166 -6.33 -13.18 -4.10
C ARG A 166 -5.78 -11.89 -3.49
N TRP A 167 -6.52 -10.79 -3.55
CA TRP A 167 -6.10 -9.53 -2.94
C TRP A 167 -6.07 -9.61 -1.41
N TYR A 168 -7.15 -10.11 -0.81
CA TYR A 168 -7.31 -10.07 0.65
C TYR A 168 -6.59 -11.19 1.39
N GLN A 169 -6.14 -12.27 0.73
CA GLN A 169 -5.45 -13.39 1.38
C GLN A 169 -4.24 -12.95 2.20
N HIS A 170 -3.47 -11.97 1.71
CA HIS A 170 -2.29 -11.43 2.41
C HIS A 170 -2.63 -10.23 3.32
N GLN A 171 -3.65 -9.45 2.97
CA GLN A 171 -4.04 -8.24 3.71
C GLN A 171 -4.54 -8.55 5.13
N ILE A 172 -5.07 -9.74 5.38
CA ILE A 172 -5.54 -10.13 6.72
C ILE A 172 -4.37 -10.19 7.69
N TYR A 173 -3.26 -10.84 7.33
CA TYR A 173 -2.11 -10.99 8.22
C TYR A 173 -1.42 -9.65 8.52
N VAL A 174 -1.26 -8.80 7.50
CA VAL A 174 -0.56 -7.51 7.61
C VAL A 174 -1.28 -6.51 8.53
N LYS A 175 -2.57 -6.71 8.79
CA LYS A 175 -3.41 -5.79 9.58
C LYS A 175 -3.72 -6.28 11.00
N LEU A 176 -3.22 -7.45 11.39
CA LEU A 176 -3.37 -8.01 12.74
C LEU A 176 -2.16 -7.64 13.60
#